data_AF-A0A5C2HFS3-F1
#
_entry.id   AF-A0A5C2HFS3-F1
#
_cell.length_a   1.000
_cell.length_b   1.000
_cell.length_c   1.000
_cell.angle_alpha   90.00
_cell.angle_beta   90.00
_cell.angle_gamma   90.00
#
_symmetry.space_group_name_H-M   'P 1'
#
loop_
_entity.id
_entity.type
_entity.pdbx_description
1 polymer ?
#
loop_
_entity_poly.entity_id
_entity_poly.type
_entity_poly.pdbx_seq_one_letter_code
_entity_poly.pdbx_strand_id
1 'polypeptide(L)'
;MVSPQLKAHFAAQGVELLALDAGVEAFVAELHESVESCVEVVIGGAMDNWALKQRRQPSALSLYLSQAVLPWLSDHQIKDRVVVPAAMVVEWFLRAGQLCLGGAVELESFCVNRGITLTDFHSGRGEWYQIRLKQRGSSAI
;
A
#
# COMPACT_ATOMS: atom_id res chain seq x y z
N MET A 1 -9.37 -8.78 -22.31
CA MET A 1 -8.78 -9.08 -23.64
C MET A 1 -8.99 -7.87 -24.54
N VAL A 2 -7.95 -7.40 -25.24
CA VAL A 2 -8.02 -6.20 -26.10
C VAL A 2 -8.83 -6.51 -27.36
N SER A 3 -9.82 -5.68 -27.70
CA SER A 3 -10.62 -5.87 -28.91
C SER A 3 -9.79 -5.57 -30.18
N PRO A 4 -10.18 -6.09 -31.36
CA PRO A 4 -9.48 -5.80 -32.62
C PRO A 4 -9.35 -4.30 -32.91
N GLN A 5 -10.38 -3.52 -32.56
CA GLN A 5 -10.41 -2.07 -32.75
C GLN A 5 -9.39 -1.36 -31.84
N LEU A 6 -9.26 -1.82 -30.59
CA LEU A 6 -8.32 -1.27 -29.63
C LEU A 6 -6.86 -1.66 -29.96
N LYS A 7 -6.66 -2.87 -30.51
CA LYS A 7 -5.36 -3.31 -31.04
C LYS A 7 -4.88 -2.42 -32.19
N ALA A 8 -5.76 -2.10 -33.14
CA ALA A 8 -5.42 -1.21 -34.24
C ALA A 8 -5.09 0.22 -33.75
N HIS A 9 -5.81 0.69 -32.72
CA HIS A 9 -5.54 1.99 -32.11
C HIS A 9 -4.16 2.07 -31.46
N PHE A 10 -3.75 1.05 -30.72
CA PHE A 10 -2.41 1.00 -30.11
C PHE A 10 -1.29 0.88 -31.15
N ALA A 11 -1.49 0.06 -32.19
CA ALA A 11 -0.54 -0.04 -33.29
C ALA A 11 -0.33 1.31 -34.01
N ALA A 12 -1.40 2.08 -34.21
CA ALA A 12 -1.33 3.43 -34.80
C ALA A 12 -0.57 4.44 -33.92
N GLN A 13 -0.42 4.16 -32.62
CA GLN A 13 0.33 4.98 -31.66
C GLN A 13 1.77 4.48 -31.45
N GLY A 14 2.22 3.49 -32.24
CA GLY A 14 3.54 2.87 -32.07
C GLY A 14 3.67 2.04 -30.79
N VAL A 15 2.54 1.70 -30.15
CA VAL A 15 2.51 0.88 -28.94
C VAL A 15 2.35 -0.58 -29.37
N GLU A 16 3.43 -1.35 -29.24
CA GLU A 16 3.41 -2.78 -29.50
C GLU A 16 2.65 -3.53 -28.41
N LEU A 17 1.85 -4.51 -28.81
CA LEU A 17 1.14 -5.37 -27.86
C LEU A 17 2.01 -6.55 -27.46
N LEU A 18 2.02 -6.86 -26.17
CA LEU A 18 2.63 -8.08 -25.65
C LEU A 18 2.00 -9.32 -26.33
N ALA A 19 2.83 -10.27 -26.74
CA ALA A 19 2.36 -11.55 -27.26
C ALA A 19 1.54 -12.29 -26.19
N LEU A 20 0.46 -12.96 -26.60
CA LEU A 20 -0.48 -13.58 -25.66
C LEU A 20 0.20 -14.63 -24.78
N ASP A 21 1.01 -15.52 -25.39
CA ASP A 21 1.70 -16.59 -24.68
C ASP A 21 2.69 -16.03 -23.65
N ALA A 22 3.47 -15.02 -24.05
CA ALA A 22 4.39 -14.32 -23.15
C ALA A 22 3.66 -13.61 -22.00
N GLY A 23 2.48 -13.03 -22.27
CA GLY A 23 1.64 -12.40 -21.24
C GLY A 23 1.02 -13.41 -20.27
N VAL A 24 0.62 -14.58 -20.74
CA VAL A 24 0.10 -15.67 -19.90
C VAL A 24 1.20 -16.21 -18.99
N GLU A 25 2.38 -16.47 -19.53
CA GLU A 25 3.52 -16.95 -18.74
C GLU A 25 3.93 -15.94 -17.66
N ALA A 26 4.03 -14.66 -18.01
CA ALA A 26 4.36 -13.59 -17.06
C ALA A 26 3.31 -13.46 -15.94
N PHE A 27 2.02 -13.50 -16.30
CA PHE A 27 0.93 -13.42 -15.34
C PHE A 27 0.89 -14.62 -14.37
N VAL A 28 1.14 -15.84 -14.87
CA VAL A 28 1.18 -17.04 -14.04
C VAL A 28 2.41 -17.01 -13.11
N ALA A 29 3.56 -16.55 -13.61
CA ALA A 29 4.75 -16.38 -12.77
C ALA A 29 4.48 -15.41 -11.61
N GLU A 30 3.83 -14.26 -11.88
CA GLU A 30 3.47 -13.27 -10.87
C GLU A 30 2.52 -13.85 -9.80
N LEU A 31 1.50 -14.59 -10.20
CA LEU A 31 0.55 -15.21 -9.26
C LEU A 31 1.20 -16.22 -8.30
N HIS A 32 2.35 -16.79 -8.69
CA HIS A 32 3.07 -17.79 -7.90
C HIS A 32 4.15 -17.21 -6.98
N GLU A 33 4.55 -15.94 -7.16
CA GLU A 33 5.55 -15.30 -6.30
C GLU A 33 4.95 -14.82 -4.96
N SER A 34 5.67 -15.05 -3.86
CA SER A 34 5.26 -14.61 -2.51
C SER A 34 5.72 -13.17 -2.22
N VAL A 35 4.86 -12.42 -1.53
CA VAL A 35 4.82 -10.94 -1.40
C VAL A 35 6.00 -10.28 -0.64
N GLU A 36 7.13 -10.95 -0.45
CA GLU A 36 8.15 -10.54 0.53
C GLU A 36 9.24 -9.57 0.02
N SER A 37 9.22 -9.10 -1.23
CA SER A 37 9.97 -7.89 -1.61
C SER A 37 9.43 -7.25 -2.90
N CYS A 38 8.40 -6.41 -2.77
CA CYS A 38 7.78 -5.74 -3.92
C CYS A 38 8.70 -4.67 -4.53
N VAL A 39 9.50 -5.07 -5.52
CA VAL A 39 9.92 -4.20 -6.62
C VAL A 39 9.47 -4.85 -7.92
N GLU A 40 8.35 -4.38 -8.46
CA GLU A 40 7.87 -4.76 -9.78
C GLU A 40 8.53 -3.85 -10.83
N VAL A 41 9.35 -4.42 -11.70
CA VAL A 41 9.98 -3.70 -12.81
C VAL A 41 9.17 -3.98 -14.08
N VAL A 42 8.28 -3.07 -14.43
CA VAL A 42 7.50 -3.16 -15.66
C VAL A 42 8.32 -2.60 -16.82
N ILE A 43 8.79 -3.48 -17.71
CA ILE A 43 9.46 -3.11 -18.95
C ILE A 43 8.40 -3.02 -20.05
N GLY A 44 7.96 -1.80 -20.36
CA GLY A 44 7.09 -1.52 -21.51
C GLY A 44 7.90 -1.27 -22.80
N GLY A 45 7.24 -1.37 -23.96
CA GLY A 45 7.82 -0.97 -25.25
C GLY A 45 8.26 0.50 -25.24
N ALA A 46 9.32 0.83 -25.97
CA ALA A 46 9.96 2.15 -25.94
C ALA A 46 8.95 3.27 -26.22
N MET A 47 8.70 4.11 -25.21
CA MET A 47 7.89 5.32 -25.33
C MET A 47 8.75 6.53 -24.94
N ASP A 48 9.03 7.41 -25.90
CA ASP A 48 9.86 8.62 -25.71
C ASP A 48 9.27 9.63 -24.71
N ASN A 49 8.04 9.43 -24.27
CA ASN A 49 7.31 10.30 -23.32
C ASN A 49 7.25 9.73 -21.89
N TRP A 50 7.92 8.61 -21.62
CA TRP A 50 8.06 8.06 -20.27
C TRP A 50 9.15 8.83 -19.50
N ALA A 51 8.89 10.10 -19.23
CA ALA A 51 9.50 10.72 -18.06
C ALA A 51 8.91 9.99 -16.86
N LEU A 52 9.67 9.04 -16.29
CA LEU A 52 9.42 8.44 -14.98
C LEU A 52 9.03 9.57 -14.03
N LYS A 53 7.73 9.76 -13.81
CA LYS A 53 7.26 10.71 -12.81
C LYS A 53 7.88 10.23 -11.51
N GLN A 54 8.74 11.07 -10.94
CA GLN A 54 9.41 10.85 -9.66
C GLN A 54 8.48 10.11 -8.71
N ARG A 55 8.98 9.03 -8.09
CA ARG A 55 8.26 8.24 -7.08
C ARG A 55 7.42 9.19 -6.22
N ARG A 56 6.10 9.18 -6.40
CA ARG A 56 5.20 9.94 -5.54
C ARG A 56 5.34 9.33 -4.15
N GLN A 57 5.90 10.10 -3.21
CA GLN A 57 5.88 9.69 -1.82
C GLN A 57 4.42 9.42 -1.42
N PRO A 58 4.13 8.27 -0.78
CA PRO A 58 2.77 7.96 -0.38
C PRO A 58 2.26 9.03 0.60
N SER A 59 1.11 9.63 0.31
CA SER A 59 0.46 10.61 1.19
C SER A 59 -0.42 9.97 2.26
N ALA A 60 -0.73 8.68 2.11
CA ALA A 60 -1.48 7.91 3.09
C ALA A 60 -1.19 6.41 2.98
N LEU A 61 -1.42 5.70 4.09
CA LEU A 61 -1.46 4.24 4.16
C LEU A 61 -2.84 3.81 4.64
N SER A 62 -3.41 2.80 3.99
CA SER A 62 -4.69 2.20 4.38
C SER A 62 -4.44 0.93 5.16
N LEU A 63 -5.16 0.77 6.26
CA LEU A 63 -5.07 -0.37 7.18
C LEU A 63 -6.44 -1.01 7.27
N TYR A 64 -6.49 -2.33 7.19
CA TYR A 64 -7.71 -3.09 7.39
C TYR A 64 -7.58 -3.97 8.63
N LEU A 65 -8.52 -3.80 9.56
CA LEU A 65 -8.50 -4.48 10.85
C LEU A 65 -9.74 -5.36 10.96
N SER A 66 -9.53 -6.67 11.00
CA SER A 66 -10.61 -7.64 11.21
C SER A 66 -10.12 -8.82 12.04
N GLN A 67 -11.03 -9.51 12.72
CA GLN A 67 -10.68 -10.72 13.47
C GLN A 67 -10.09 -11.82 12.58
N ALA A 68 -10.51 -11.89 11.32
CA ALA A 68 -9.97 -12.87 10.36
C ALA A 68 -8.49 -12.62 10.03
N VAL A 69 -8.05 -11.36 10.02
CA VAL A 69 -6.67 -10.98 9.68
C VAL A 69 -5.77 -10.89 10.92
N LEU A 70 -6.32 -10.42 12.04
CA LEU A 70 -5.56 -10.15 13.27
C LEU A 70 -6.24 -10.78 14.51
N PRO A 71 -6.40 -12.11 14.57
CA PRO A 71 -7.21 -12.75 15.61
C PRO A 71 -6.76 -12.41 17.04
N TRP A 72 -5.45 -12.26 17.24
CA TRP A 72 -4.81 -11.87 18.51
C TRP A 72 -5.23 -10.50 19.02
N LEU A 73 -5.73 -9.61 18.16
CA LEU A 73 -6.16 -8.27 18.58
C LEU A 73 -7.39 -8.34 19.49
N SER A 74 -8.13 -9.45 19.46
CA SER A 74 -9.22 -9.75 20.40
C SER A 74 -8.76 -9.76 21.86
N ASP A 75 -7.49 -10.01 22.13
CA ASP A 75 -6.96 -10.09 23.49
C ASP A 75 -6.62 -8.72 24.09
N HIS A 76 -6.68 -7.64 23.29
CA HIS A 76 -6.41 -6.29 23.75
C HIS A 76 -7.71 -5.47 23.87
N GLN A 77 -8.32 -5.55 25.05
CA GLN A 77 -9.61 -4.92 25.33
C GLN A 77 -9.55 -3.91 26.47
N ILE A 78 -10.36 -2.86 26.38
CA ILE A 78 -10.62 -1.91 27.46
C ILE A 78 -12.13 -1.81 27.64
N LYS A 79 -12.61 -2.17 28.84
CA LYS A 79 -14.06 -2.21 29.16
C LYS A 79 -14.85 -3.03 28.12
N ASP A 80 -14.38 -4.25 27.88
CA ASP A 80 -14.98 -5.25 26.97
C ASP A 80 -15.10 -4.79 25.51
N ARG A 81 -14.25 -3.85 25.10
CA ARG A 81 -14.17 -3.37 23.72
C ARG A 81 -12.77 -3.56 23.19
N VAL A 82 -12.66 -4.17 22.02
CA VAL A 82 -11.39 -4.30 21.30
C VAL A 82 -10.90 -2.91 20.92
N VAL A 83 -9.66 -2.59 21.30
CA VAL A 83 -9.02 -1.32 20.98
C VAL A 83 -7.68 -1.57 20.30
N VAL A 84 -7.27 -0.66 19.42
CA VAL A 84 -5.95 -0.76 18.78
C VAL A 84 -4.86 -0.41 19.80
N PRO A 85 -3.88 -1.31 20.06
CA PRO A 85 -2.77 -1.02 20.95
C PRO A 85 -1.93 0.15 20.44
N ALA A 86 -1.48 1.02 21.34
CA ALA A 86 -0.57 2.12 20.99
C ALA A 86 0.73 1.61 20.33
N ALA A 87 1.25 0.45 20.77
CA ALA A 87 2.44 -0.17 20.19
C ALA A 87 2.27 -0.52 18.69
N MET A 88 1.06 -0.92 18.28
CA MET A 88 0.74 -1.23 16.90
C MET A 88 0.71 0.03 16.03
N VAL A 89 0.22 1.14 16.59
CA VAL A 89 0.27 2.46 15.94
C VAL A 89 1.72 2.95 15.79
N VAL A 90 2.56 2.75 16.81
CA VAL A 90 4.00 3.07 16.75
C VAL A 90 4.68 2.30 15.61
N GLU A 91 4.46 0.99 15.51
CA GLU A 91 4.99 0.17 14.41
C GLU A 91 4.54 0.68 13.04
N TRP A 92 3.25 1.03 12.89
CA TRP A 92 2.76 1.56 11.62
C TRP A 92 3.39 2.90 11.25
N PHE A 93 3.61 3.79 12.24
CA PHE A 93 4.29 5.06 12.00
C PHE A 93 5.75 4.86 11.61
N LEU A 94 6.47 3.93 12.24
CA LEU A 94 7.83 3.59 11.86
C LEU A 94 7.90 3.05 10.43
N ARG A 95 7.02 2.09 10.07
CA ARG A 95 6.93 1.59 8.68
C ARG A 95 6.59 2.70 7.68
N ALA A 96 5.65 3.56 8.03
CA ALA A 96 5.28 4.68 7.17
C ALA A 96 6.46 5.64 6.94
N GLY A 97 7.21 5.93 8.01
CA GLY A 97 8.44 6.72 7.94
C GLY A 97 9.48 6.07 7.03
N GLN A 98 9.76 4.77 7.21
CA GLN A 98 10.73 4.04 6.38
C GLN A 98 10.36 4.09 4.89
N LEU A 99 9.08 3.89 4.55
CA LEU A 99 8.59 3.97 3.19
C LEU A 99 8.73 5.37 2.57
N CYS A 100 8.59 6.42 3.37
CA CYS A 100 8.65 7.80 2.87
C CYS A 100 10.07 8.37 2.82
N LEU A 101 10.92 7.99 3.77
CA LEU A 101 12.24 8.57 3.98
C LEU A 101 13.36 7.71 3.40
N GLY A 102 13.12 6.41 3.14
CA GLY A 102 14.07 5.53 2.46
C GLY A 102 15.27 5.11 3.31
N GLY A 103 15.09 4.93 4.62
CA GLY A 103 16.17 4.55 5.53
C GLY A 103 15.71 4.29 6.96
N ALA A 104 16.67 4.23 7.90
CA ALA A 104 16.38 4.16 9.32
C ALA A 104 15.58 5.40 9.77
N VAL A 105 14.62 5.18 10.68
CA VAL A 105 13.73 6.24 11.18
C VAL A 105 13.64 6.19 12.68
N GLU A 106 13.34 7.34 13.27
CA GLU A 106 13.04 7.51 14.67
C GLU A 106 11.64 8.10 14.82
N LEU A 107 10.95 7.74 15.90
CA LEU A 107 9.66 8.31 16.27
C LEU A 107 9.83 9.19 17.49
N GLU A 108 9.66 10.50 17.30
CA GLU A 108 9.68 11.48 18.38
C GLU A 108 8.26 12.00 18.69
N SER A 109 8.05 12.45 19.93
CA SER A 109 6.81 13.15 20.34
C SER A 109 5.52 12.38 20.04
N PHE A 110 5.53 11.05 20.26
CA PHE A 110 4.34 10.21 20.08
C PHE A 110 3.25 10.57 21.09
N CYS A 111 2.08 10.96 20.57
CA CYS A 111 0.93 11.35 21.37
C CYS A 111 -0.32 10.58 20.93
N VAL A 112 -1.04 10.01 21.90
CA VAL A 112 -2.34 9.37 21.68
C VAL A 112 -3.44 10.36 22.02
N ASN A 113 -4.02 10.98 20.99
CA ASN A 113 -5.09 11.97 21.17
C ASN A 113 -6.45 11.31 21.45
N ARG A 114 -6.70 10.15 20.83
CA ARG A 114 -7.94 9.38 20.97
C ARG A 114 -7.67 7.90 20.73
N GLY A 115 -8.23 7.04 21.57
CA GLY A 115 -8.22 5.59 21.35
C GLY A 115 -9.04 5.20 20.12
N ILE A 116 -8.59 4.14 19.43
CA ILE A 116 -9.31 3.55 18.30
C ILE A 116 -10.02 2.30 18.83
N THR A 117 -11.34 2.35 18.90
CA THR A 117 -12.19 1.23 19.31
C THR A 117 -12.77 0.56 18.07
N LEU A 118 -12.60 -0.75 17.96
CA LEU A 118 -13.13 -1.54 16.85
C LEU A 118 -14.52 -2.07 17.22
N THR A 119 -15.54 -1.54 16.56
CA THR A 119 -16.95 -1.85 16.84
C THR A 119 -17.43 -3.10 16.11
N ASP A 120 -16.89 -3.38 14.92
CA ASP A 120 -17.33 -4.50 14.07
C ASP A 120 -16.30 -5.63 14.01
N PHE A 121 -15.30 -5.61 14.89
CA PHE A 121 -14.16 -6.53 14.84
C PHE A 121 -14.57 -8.01 14.83
N HIS A 122 -15.50 -8.37 15.74
CA HIS A 122 -15.98 -9.75 15.88
C HIS A 122 -16.96 -10.19 14.79
N SER A 123 -17.52 -9.25 14.01
CA SER A 123 -18.41 -9.59 12.90
C SER A 123 -17.65 -10.18 11.70
N GLY A 124 -16.32 -10.09 11.69
CA GLY A 124 -15.47 -10.48 10.56
C GLY A 124 -15.45 -9.48 9.40
N ARG A 125 -16.37 -8.50 9.36
CA ARG A 125 -16.43 -7.48 8.29
C ARG A 125 -15.24 -6.52 8.29
N GLY A 126 -14.64 -6.31 9.47
CA GLY A 126 -13.48 -5.44 9.66
C GLY A 126 -13.73 -3.97 9.38
N GLU A 127 -12.73 -3.15 9.66
CA GLU A 127 -12.79 -1.69 9.56
C GLU A 127 -11.55 -1.15 8.86
N TRP A 128 -11.74 -0.12 8.03
CA TRP A 128 -10.66 0.57 7.34
C TRP A 128 -10.22 1.82 8.10
N TYR A 129 -8.91 1.94 8.29
CA TYR A 129 -8.25 3.10 8.88
C TYR A 129 -7.23 3.68 7.91
N GLN A 130 -6.95 4.97 8.05
CA GLN A 130 -5.93 5.65 7.25
C GLN A 130 -4.91 6.35 8.13
N ILE A 131 -3.64 6.13 7.85
CA ILE A 131 -2.55 6.96 8.33
C ILE A 131 -2.31 8.01 7.25
N ARG A 132 -2.50 9.28 7.59
CA ARG A 132 -2.23 10.39 6.67
C ARG A 132 -0.87 10.97 6.99
N LEU A 133 -0.05 11.07 5.96
CA LEU A 133 1.32 11.54 6.05
C LEU A 133 1.36 12.99 5.60
N LYS A 134 1.97 13.83 6.43
CA LYS A 134 2.16 15.25 6.13
C LYS A 134 3.63 15.55 6.32
N GLN A 135 4.26 16.09 5.29
CA GLN A 135 5.58 16.67 5.43
C GLN A 135 5.46 17.89 6.35
N ARG A 136 6.32 17.96 7.36
CA ARG A 136 6.44 19.17 8.17
C ARG A 136 7.01 20.24 7.25
N GLY A 137 6.25 21.31 7.02
CA GLY A 137 6.77 22.45 6.26
C GLY A 137 8.08 22.90 6.90
N SER A 138 9.10 23.14 6.08
CA SER A 138 10.38 23.68 6.57
C SER A 138 10.07 25.00 7.28
N SER A 139 10.13 25.01 8.62
CA SER A 139 10.25 26.27 9.34
C SER A 139 11.64 26.79 9.01
N ALA A 140 11.70 27.81 8.15
CA ALA A 140 12.89 28.64 8.06
C ALA A 140 13.20 29.15 9.47
N ILE A 141 14.40 28.82 9.94
CA ILE A 141 15.05 29.49 11.08
C ILE A 141 15.66 30.77 10.53
#